data_AF-A0A7Y8J984-F1
#
_entry.id   AF-A0A7Y8J984-F1
#
_cell.length_a   1.000
_cell.length_b   1.000
_cell.length_c   1.000
_cell.angle_alpha   90.00
_cell.angle_beta   90.00
_cell.angle_gamma   90.00
#
_symmetry.space_group_name_H-M   'P 1'
#
loop_
_entity.id
_entity.type
_entity.pdbx_description
1 polymer ?
#
loop_
_entity_poly.entity_id
_entity_poly.type
_entity_poly.pdbx_seq_one_letter_code
_entity_poly.pdbx_strand_id
1 'polypeptide(L)'
;MLLHCSFIFAQDSTNSIKYLFNYSTASSITLSDNIPVTFSNKLIEPSKKPEQAMASQPIFVNSERSLPDGTNWKKYSDVDYLRLSSMIGVMVAANITAYTYQRKVWYTEKTSPFHTMNFMYDWNKYQQMDKFGHFMDAYFTSDLSGKIYRWSGISGESSVWFGALTGWLWMLEIEVSDAFMAEWGFSWGDLVANTAGSAFYVLQQFNYDALGGIHPKFSWHKSEAWKEMRYHKDPKALIEDYEGMTFWITVNPHHYFPDSWKKSYPGWLAPLGLALGVSAKDIGIYPWGGYKEYFVGLDVDLRKLPIWEDSGLMKFIVSEVNFLRMPMPTIRFSSQGTWFGFYF
;
A
#
# COMPACT_ATOMS: atom_id res chain seq x y z
N MET A 1 -8.06 34.23 -9.49
CA MET A 1 -7.09 35.15 -8.87
C MET A 1 -6.56 34.44 -7.62
N LEU A 2 -5.72 33.42 -7.84
CA LEU A 2 -4.25 33.48 -7.80
C LEU A 2 -3.71 33.52 -6.37
N LEU A 3 -3.21 32.35 -5.94
CA LEU A 3 -1.93 32.12 -5.29
C LEU A 3 -1.40 33.24 -4.38
N HIS A 4 -1.30 32.97 -3.08
CA HIS A 4 -0.11 33.23 -2.25
C HIS A 4 -0.32 32.66 -0.85
N CYS A 5 0.48 31.66 -0.46
CA CYS A 5 0.98 31.49 0.91
C CYS A 5 2.17 30.51 0.90
N SER A 6 3.31 31.09 0.53
CA SER A 6 4.63 31.00 1.15
C SER A 6 5.14 29.68 1.74
N PHE A 7 6.12 29.13 1.01
CA PHE A 7 7.29 28.45 1.54
C PHE A 7 7.98 29.26 2.63
N ILE A 8 8.29 28.64 3.77
CA ILE A 8 9.28 29.13 4.73
C ILE A 8 10.08 27.92 5.22
N PHE A 9 11.33 27.78 4.75
CA PHE A 9 12.42 27.22 5.55
C PHE A 9 13.72 27.97 5.26
N ALA A 10 14.23 28.53 6.35
CA ALA A 10 15.56 29.04 6.68
C ALA A 10 16.72 28.87 5.68
N GLN A 11 17.19 30.01 5.18
CA GLN A 11 18.50 30.64 5.50
C GLN A 11 19.77 29.75 5.55
N ASP A 12 20.56 29.89 4.48
CA ASP A 12 21.99 30.19 4.43
C ASP A 12 22.96 29.39 5.33
N SER A 13 23.71 28.47 4.71
CA SER A 13 25.10 28.20 5.08
C SER A 13 25.91 27.86 3.83
N THR A 14 26.52 28.89 3.27
CA THR A 14 27.58 28.77 2.28
C THR A 14 28.87 28.36 2.99
N ASN A 15 29.39 27.17 2.69
CA ASN A 15 30.82 26.84 2.77
C ASN A 15 31.16 25.62 1.90
N SER A 16 31.52 25.93 0.66
CA SER A 16 32.61 25.34 -0.14
C SER A 16 33.22 24.00 0.30
N ILE A 17 32.91 22.93 -0.45
CA ILE A 17 33.89 21.87 -0.75
C ILE A 17 33.82 21.53 -2.25
N LYS A 18 34.93 21.81 -2.93
CA LYS A 18 35.20 21.49 -4.35
C LYS A 18 35.52 19.99 -4.48
N TYR A 19 34.84 19.28 -5.38
CA TYR A 19 35.45 18.19 -6.14
C TYR A 19 34.92 18.21 -7.59
N LEU A 20 35.86 18.38 -8.52
CA LEU A 20 35.65 18.27 -9.96
C LEU A 20 35.55 16.79 -10.36
N PHE A 21 34.54 16.42 -11.14
CA PHE A 21 34.66 15.32 -12.09
C PHE A 21 34.31 15.82 -13.50
N ASN A 22 35.31 15.71 -14.35
CA ASN A 22 35.33 16.15 -15.73
C ASN A 22 35.06 14.91 -16.60
N TYR A 23 34.03 14.93 -17.44
CA TYR A 23 33.88 13.96 -18.52
C TYR A 23 33.77 14.72 -19.83
N SER A 24 34.91 14.83 -20.51
CA SER A 24 34.96 15.01 -21.95
C SER A 24 35.76 13.85 -22.53
N THR A 25 35.19 13.18 -23.53
CA THR A 25 35.91 12.73 -24.73
C THR A 25 34.88 12.22 -25.74
N ALA A 26 34.93 12.83 -26.91
CA ALA A 26 34.22 12.44 -28.10
C ALA A 26 34.95 11.27 -28.79
N SER A 27 34.21 10.47 -29.55
CA SER A 27 34.76 9.84 -30.76
C SER A 27 33.66 9.64 -31.80
N SER A 28 33.88 10.29 -32.92
CA SER A 28 33.21 10.19 -34.21
C SER A 28 33.37 8.82 -34.86
N ILE A 29 32.31 8.31 -35.51
CA ILE A 29 32.42 7.39 -36.65
C ILE A 29 31.41 7.81 -37.71
N THR A 30 31.93 8.25 -38.85
CA THR A 30 31.22 8.43 -40.12
C THR A 30 31.16 7.11 -40.87
N LEU A 31 30.04 6.83 -41.54
CA LEU A 31 30.03 6.04 -42.77
C LEU A 31 28.91 6.54 -43.68
N SER A 32 29.33 6.95 -44.87
CA SER A 32 28.53 7.28 -46.04
C SER A 32 27.80 6.06 -46.56
N ASP A 33 26.65 6.26 -47.19
CA ASP A 33 26.49 5.94 -48.61
C ASP A 33 25.14 6.47 -49.14
N ASN A 34 25.24 7.28 -50.19
CA ASN A 34 24.13 7.85 -50.95
C ASN A 34 23.69 6.88 -52.06
N ILE A 35 22.39 6.60 -52.16
CA ILE A 35 21.75 6.15 -53.42
C ILE A 35 20.49 7.01 -53.62
N PRO A 36 20.36 7.72 -54.76
CA PRO A 36 19.24 8.65 -54.99
C PRO A 36 18.07 7.94 -55.68
N VAL A 37 16.84 8.18 -55.24
CA VAL A 37 15.64 7.90 -56.05
C VAL A 37 14.67 9.08 -55.96
N THR A 38 14.54 9.72 -57.11
CA THR A 38 13.66 10.84 -57.46
C THR A 38 12.20 10.41 -57.40
N PHE A 39 11.33 11.17 -56.73
CA PHE A 39 9.89 11.07 -56.93
C PHE A 39 9.31 12.43 -57.35
N SER A 40 8.61 12.38 -58.48
CA SER A 40 7.97 13.48 -59.18
C SER A 40 6.81 14.08 -58.36
N ASN A 41 6.84 15.41 -58.23
CA ASN A 41 5.70 16.21 -57.77
C ASN A 41 4.59 16.17 -58.83
N LYS A 42 3.48 15.48 -58.53
CA LYS A 42 2.17 15.79 -59.10
C LYS A 42 1.26 16.31 -57.99
N LEU A 43 1.06 17.62 -58.00
CA LEU A 43 0.00 18.29 -57.26
C LEU A 43 -1.35 17.75 -57.76
N ILE A 44 -2.11 17.12 -56.87
CA ILE A 44 -3.52 16.78 -57.08
C ILE A 44 -4.30 17.74 -56.19
N GLU A 45 -5.15 18.56 -56.79
CA GLU A 45 -6.06 19.48 -56.09
C GLU A 45 -7.03 18.72 -55.15
N PRO A 46 -7.41 19.31 -54.01
CA PRO A 46 -8.29 18.65 -53.06
C PRO A 46 -9.72 18.60 -53.59
N SER A 47 -10.20 17.40 -53.92
CA SER A 47 -11.64 17.17 -54.13
C SER A 47 -12.39 17.36 -52.81
N LYS A 48 -13.33 18.31 -52.74
CA LYS A 48 -14.29 18.41 -51.63
C LYS A 48 -15.05 17.08 -51.49
N LYS A 49 -14.78 16.33 -50.42
CA LYS A 49 -15.62 15.21 -49.99
C LYS A 49 -16.79 15.73 -49.13
N PRO A 50 -18.00 15.18 -49.30
CA PRO A 50 -19.17 15.59 -48.54
C PRO A 50 -18.98 15.25 -47.05
N GLU A 51 -19.51 16.12 -46.21
CA GLU A 51 -19.60 15.97 -44.75
C GLU A 51 -20.31 14.65 -44.43
N GLN A 52 -19.52 13.59 -44.22
CA GLN A 52 -20.02 12.35 -43.67
C GLN A 52 -20.31 12.63 -42.20
N ALA A 53 -21.59 12.62 -41.84
CA ALA A 53 -22.05 12.53 -40.47
C ALA A 53 -21.14 11.54 -39.73
N MET A 54 -20.44 12.02 -38.71
CA MET A 54 -19.68 11.17 -37.81
C MET A 54 -20.65 10.10 -37.31
N ALA A 55 -20.52 8.89 -37.84
CA ALA A 55 -21.06 7.72 -37.19
C ALA A 55 -20.53 7.80 -35.76
N SER A 56 -21.43 7.93 -34.78
CA SER A 56 -21.08 7.84 -33.38
C SER A 56 -20.21 6.59 -33.25
N GLN A 57 -18.92 6.80 -32.95
CA GLN A 57 -17.98 5.70 -32.83
C GLN A 57 -18.63 4.67 -31.90
N PRO A 58 -18.70 3.38 -32.29
CA PRO A 58 -19.27 2.38 -31.42
C PRO A 58 -18.52 2.47 -30.10
N ILE A 59 -19.24 2.79 -29.02
CA ILE A 59 -18.73 2.69 -27.66
C ILE A 59 -18.46 1.19 -27.49
N PHE A 60 -17.24 0.78 -27.79
CA PHE A 60 -16.77 -0.54 -27.43
C PHE A 60 -16.78 -0.55 -25.92
N VAL A 61 -17.89 -1.04 -25.36
CA VAL A 61 -18.06 -1.31 -23.94
C VAL A 61 -16.79 -2.04 -23.51
N ASN A 62 -16.03 -1.40 -22.64
CA ASN A 62 -14.82 -1.97 -22.05
C ASN A 62 -15.11 -3.43 -21.69
N SER A 63 -14.17 -4.34 -21.93
CA SER A 63 -14.25 -5.67 -21.32
C SER A 63 -14.18 -5.47 -19.80
N GLU A 64 -15.33 -5.38 -19.17
CA GLU A 64 -15.47 -5.12 -17.73
C GLU A 64 -15.51 -6.45 -16.99
N ARG A 65 -14.57 -6.64 -16.07
CA ARG A 65 -14.62 -7.74 -15.10
C ARG A 65 -15.00 -7.15 -13.75
N SER A 66 -16.13 -7.56 -13.19
CA SER A 66 -16.49 -7.22 -11.81
C SER A 66 -15.54 -7.93 -10.84
N LEU A 67 -15.08 -7.20 -9.82
CA LEU A 67 -14.16 -7.68 -8.80
C LEU A 67 -14.90 -7.96 -7.49
N PRO A 68 -14.35 -8.84 -6.61
CA PRO A 68 -14.96 -9.15 -5.31
C PRO A 68 -15.12 -7.95 -4.37
N ASP A 69 -14.35 -6.88 -4.59
CA ASP A 69 -14.45 -5.61 -3.85
C ASP A 69 -15.58 -4.70 -4.35
N GLY A 70 -16.37 -5.14 -5.34
CA GLY A 70 -17.47 -4.37 -5.93
C GLY A 70 -17.04 -3.34 -6.98
N THR A 71 -15.74 -3.18 -7.24
CA THR A 71 -15.22 -2.35 -8.34
C THR A 71 -15.17 -3.13 -9.65
N ASN A 72 -15.01 -2.41 -10.76
CA ASN A 72 -14.89 -3.02 -12.09
C ASN A 72 -13.49 -2.81 -12.64
N TRP A 73 -12.88 -3.89 -13.13
CA TRP A 73 -11.65 -3.82 -13.90
C TRP A 73 -11.98 -3.39 -15.34
N LYS A 74 -11.64 -2.15 -15.70
CA LYS A 74 -11.78 -1.61 -17.06
C LYS A 74 -10.47 -1.71 -17.83
N LYS A 75 -10.55 -2.03 -19.13
CA LYS A 75 -9.38 -2.04 -20.03
C LYS A 75 -8.87 -0.62 -20.33
N TYR A 76 -9.78 0.31 -20.61
CA TYR A 76 -9.45 1.71 -20.90
C TYR A 76 -10.05 2.64 -19.84
N SER A 77 -9.34 3.72 -19.55
CA SER A 77 -9.82 4.76 -18.63
C SER A 77 -11.00 5.51 -19.23
N ASP A 78 -12.00 5.75 -18.40
CA ASP A 78 -13.20 6.54 -18.66
C ASP A 78 -13.44 7.38 -17.41
N VAL A 79 -12.62 8.42 -17.26
CA VAL A 79 -12.41 9.13 -15.99
C VAL A 79 -13.59 10.04 -15.70
N ASP A 80 -14.24 9.80 -14.56
CA ASP A 80 -15.17 10.74 -13.96
C ASP A 80 -14.36 11.77 -13.16
N TYR A 81 -14.13 12.94 -13.75
CA TYR A 81 -13.33 14.00 -13.12
C TYR A 81 -13.92 14.51 -11.81
N LEU A 82 -15.24 14.44 -11.62
CA LEU A 82 -15.86 14.83 -10.36
C LEU A 82 -15.52 13.83 -9.26
N ARG A 83 -15.63 12.52 -9.56
CA ARG A 83 -15.20 11.46 -8.62
C ARG A 83 -13.72 11.57 -8.32
N LEU A 84 -12.89 11.68 -9.35
CA LEU A 84 -11.43 11.74 -9.18
C LEU A 84 -11.01 12.95 -8.34
N SER A 85 -11.49 14.15 -8.67
CA SER A 85 -11.14 15.36 -7.93
C SER A 85 -11.67 15.33 -6.49
N SER A 86 -12.88 14.82 -6.26
CA SER A 86 -13.44 14.66 -4.92
C SER A 86 -12.60 13.71 -4.07
N MET A 87 -12.17 12.58 -4.64
CA MET A 87 -11.35 11.60 -3.93
C MET A 87 -9.95 12.10 -3.65
N ILE A 88 -9.30 12.76 -4.61
CA ILE A 88 -8.02 13.44 -4.37
C ILE A 88 -8.17 14.46 -3.22
N GLY A 89 -9.26 15.23 -3.21
CA GLY A 89 -9.55 16.17 -2.12
C GLY A 89 -9.69 15.47 -0.76
N VAL A 90 -10.40 14.34 -0.70
CA VAL A 90 -10.54 13.53 0.52
C VAL A 90 -9.20 12.96 0.97
N MET A 91 -8.40 12.40 0.05
CA MET A 91 -7.08 11.82 0.35
C MET A 91 -6.12 12.88 0.89
N VAL A 92 -6.09 14.07 0.28
CA VAL A 92 -5.27 15.20 0.75
C VAL A 92 -5.74 15.66 2.14
N ALA A 93 -7.04 15.81 2.36
CA ALA A 93 -7.56 16.20 3.67
C ALA A 93 -7.26 15.14 4.76
N ALA A 94 -7.38 13.86 4.42
CA ALA A 94 -7.04 12.75 5.31
C ALA A 94 -5.55 12.74 5.64
N ASN A 95 -4.68 12.91 4.65
CA ASN A 95 -3.23 13.00 4.83
C ASN A 95 -2.83 14.20 5.70
N ILE A 96 -3.33 15.39 5.43
CA ILE A 96 -3.09 16.57 6.28
C ILE A 96 -3.51 16.32 7.73
N THR A 97 -4.67 15.68 7.92
CA THR A 97 -5.18 15.33 9.26
C THR A 97 -4.26 14.34 9.97
N ALA A 98 -3.90 13.25 9.29
CA ALA A 98 -3.02 12.21 9.81
C ALA A 98 -1.63 12.76 10.13
N TYR A 99 -1.01 13.49 9.19
CA TYR A 99 0.30 14.12 9.38
C TYR A 99 0.28 15.14 10.54
N THR A 100 -0.79 15.93 10.67
CA THR A 100 -0.94 16.86 11.81
C THR A 100 -1.04 16.11 13.13
N TYR A 101 -1.73 14.97 13.17
CA TYR A 101 -1.81 14.12 14.35
C TYR A 101 -0.46 13.48 14.67
N GLN A 102 0.20 12.89 13.67
CA GLN A 102 1.53 12.30 13.75
C GLN A 102 2.56 13.29 14.31
N ARG A 103 2.56 14.52 13.80
CA ARG A 103 3.45 15.58 14.30
C ARG A 103 3.25 15.88 15.79
N LYS A 104 2.02 15.78 16.30
CA LYS A 104 1.72 15.98 17.73
C LYS A 104 2.16 14.79 18.60
N VAL A 105 2.23 13.59 18.03
CA VAL A 105 2.55 12.35 18.74
C VAL A 105 4.04 12.07 18.68
N TRP A 106 4.63 11.99 17.47
CA TRP A 106 6.02 11.59 17.23
C TRP A 106 7.00 12.76 17.13
N TYR A 107 6.63 13.86 16.47
CA TYR A 107 7.56 14.96 16.16
C TYR A 107 7.56 16.08 17.19
N THR A 108 7.70 15.70 18.46
CA THR A 108 7.77 16.64 19.59
C THR A 108 9.18 16.85 20.15
N GLU A 109 10.12 16.01 19.72
CA GLU A 109 11.51 16.01 20.19
C GLU A 109 12.41 16.97 19.40
N LYS A 110 13.68 17.05 19.80
CA LYS A 110 14.70 17.85 19.11
C LYS A 110 14.88 17.37 17.66
N THR A 111 15.03 18.33 16.73
CA THR A 111 15.32 18.05 15.33
C THR A 111 16.83 18.00 15.05
N SER A 112 17.20 17.39 13.93
CA SER A 112 18.55 17.31 13.37
C SER A 112 18.54 17.57 11.87
N PRO A 113 19.71 17.84 11.24
CA PRO A 113 19.84 17.67 9.80
C PRO A 113 19.44 16.25 9.38
N PHE A 114 19.11 16.10 8.09
CA PHE A 114 18.78 14.79 7.51
C PHE A 114 19.86 13.77 7.85
N HIS A 115 19.45 12.63 8.40
CA HIS A 115 20.34 11.51 8.68
C HIS A 115 19.60 10.18 8.63
N THR A 116 20.36 9.10 8.50
CA THR A 116 19.85 7.73 8.39
C THR A 116 20.16 6.94 9.65
N MET A 117 19.29 5.99 10.00
CA MET A 117 19.57 5.05 11.08
C MET A 117 20.58 3.98 10.66
N ASN A 118 21.29 3.41 11.63
CA ASN A 118 22.08 2.21 11.37
C ASN A 118 21.14 1.03 11.06
N PHE A 119 21.29 0.43 9.88
CA PHE A 119 20.37 -0.60 9.38
C PHE A 119 20.19 -1.78 10.34
N MET A 120 21.27 -2.40 10.83
CA MET A 120 21.15 -3.59 11.69
C MET A 120 20.58 -3.26 13.07
N TYR A 121 20.87 -2.06 13.58
CA TYR A 121 20.32 -1.59 14.85
C TYR A 121 18.82 -1.34 14.76
N ASP A 122 18.37 -0.70 13.68
CA ASP A 122 16.96 -0.43 13.40
C ASP A 122 16.19 -1.72 13.06
N TRP A 123 16.73 -2.57 12.19
CA TRP A 123 16.09 -3.81 11.77
C TRP A 123 15.78 -4.77 12.94
N ASN A 124 16.58 -4.73 14.00
CA ASN A 124 16.37 -5.57 15.18
C ASN A 124 15.52 -4.90 16.27
N LYS A 125 15.09 -3.65 16.06
CA LYS A 125 14.20 -2.94 16.97
C LYS A 125 12.80 -3.54 16.93
N TYR A 126 12.13 -3.55 18.08
CA TYR A 126 10.77 -4.02 18.31
C TYR A 126 10.47 -5.42 17.77
N GLN A 127 11.45 -6.32 17.70
CA GLN A 127 11.28 -7.64 17.08
C GLN A 127 10.68 -7.57 15.66
N GLN A 128 11.05 -6.55 14.88
CA GLN A 128 10.51 -6.24 13.54
C GLN A 128 9.01 -5.89 13.48
N MET A 129 8.33 -5.68 14.61
CA MET A 129 6.91 -5.29 14.63
C MET A 129 6.65 -3.99 13.87
N ASP A 130 7.60 -3.06 13.97
CA ASP A 130 7.63 -1.84 13.18
C ASP A 130 7.63 -2.14 11.66
N LYS A 131 8.54 -3.00 11.20
CA LYS A 131 8.66 -3.37 9.78
C LYS A 131 7.41 -4.10 9.26
N PHE A 132 6.76 -4.91 10.09
CA PHE A 132 5.47 -5.49 9.74
C PHE A 132 4.37 -4.42 9.63
N GLY A 133 4.36 -3.42 10.51
CA GLY A 133 3.47 -2.26 10.40
C GLY A 133 3.67 -1.51 9.08
N HIS A 134 4.92 -1.21 8.74
CA HIS A 134 5.31 -0.54 7.49
C HIS A 134 4.85 -1.29 6.23
N PHE A 135 5.07 -2.61 6.19
CA PHE A 135 4.57 -3.45 5.10
C PHE A 135 3.03 -3.39 4.98
N MET A 136 2.34 -3.50 6.12
CA MET A 136 0.88 -3.59 6.16
C MET A 136 0.22 -2.28 5.78
N ASP A 137 0.72 -1.15 6.29
CA ASP A 137 0.17 0.18 5.96
C ASP A 137 0.39 0.49 4.47
N ALA A 138 1.61 0.25 3.94
CA ALA A 138 1.87 0.41 2.52
C ALA A 138 0.95 -0.45 1.65
N TYR A 139 0.72 -1.72 2.02
CA TYR A 139 -0.18 -2.62 1.32
C TYR A 139 -1.64 -2.12 1.34
N PHE A 140 -2.18 -1.79 2.51
CA PHE A 140 -3.59 -1.37 2.64
C PHE A 140 -3.85 -0.02 1.99
N THR A 141 -2.95 0.94 2.18
CA THR A 141 -3.05 2.24 1.53
C THR A 141 -2.97 2.12 0.01
N SER A 142 -2.13 1.20 -0.50
CA SER A 142 -2.09 0.88 -1.93
C SER A 142 -3.39 0.25 -2.45
N ASP A 143 -3.94 -0.72 -1.72
CA ASP A 143 -5.18 -1.41 -2.10
C ASP A 143 -6.39 -0.48 -2.12
N LEU A 144 -6.59 0.29 -1.04
CA LEU A 144 -7.65 1.29 -0.93
C LEU A 144 -7.56 2.34 -2.04
N SER A 145 -6.37 2.91 -2.25
CA SER A 145 -6.15 3.93 -3.28
C SER A 145 -6.42 3.38 -4.67
N GLY A 146 -5.96 2.17 -4.97
CA GLY A 146 -6.21 1.52 -6.25
C GLY A 146 -7.70 1.28 -6.53
N LYS A 147 -8.48 0.86 -5.52
CA LYS A 147 -9.94 0.75 -5.64
C LYS A 147 -10.61 2.10 -5.90
N ILE A 148 -10.16 3.15 -5.23
CA ILE A 148 -10.67 4.52 -5.42
C ILE A 148 -10.37 5.05 -6.84
N TYR A 149 -9.17 4.78 -7.36
CA TYR A 149 -8.81 5.13 -8.74
C TYR A 149 -9.68 4.38 -9.75
N ARG A 150 -9.90 3.07 -9.56
CA ARG A 150 -10.82 2.28 -10.40
C ARG A 150 -12.24 2.84 -10.37
N TRP A 151 -12.73 3.17 -9.17
CA TRP A 151 -14.08 3.73 -8.98
C TRP A 151 -14.27 5.11 -9.66
N SER A 152 -13.18 5.87 -9.75
CA SER A 152 -13.11 7.15 -10.47
C SER A 152 -12.96 6.99 -11.99
N GLY A 153 -12.91 5.75 -12.49
CA GLY A 153 -12.89 5.43 -13.92
C GLY A 153 -11.49 5.32 -14.53
N ILE A 154 -10.42 5.29 -13.73
CA ILE A 154 -9.09 4.94 -14.23
C ILE A 154 -9.07 3.44 -14.60
N SER A 155 -8.36 3.07 -15.66
CA SER A 155 -8.22 1.66 -16.07
C SER A 155 -7.70 0.78 -14.94
N GLY A 156 -7.99 -0.52 -14.99
CA GLY A 156 -7.55 -1.47 -13.96
C GLY A 156 -6.04 -1.46 -13.76
N GLU A 157 -5.28 -1.52 -14.85
CA GLU A 157 -3.81 -1.51 -14.83
C GLU A 157 -3.24 -0.20 -14.26
N SER A 158 -3.72 0.95 -14.74
CA SER A 158 -3.27 2.25 -14.22
C SER A 158 -3.65 2.44 -12.75
N SER A 159 -4.81 1.94 -12.33
CA SER A 159 -5.24 2.03 -10.93
C SER A 159 -4.36 1.20 -9.99
N VAL A 160 -3.87 0.03 -10.44
CA VAL A 160 -2.89 -0.76 -9.66
C VAL A 160 -1.60 0.04 -9.47
N TRP A 161 -1.04 0.61 -10.53
CA TRP A 161 0.20 1.37 -10.41
C TRP A 161 0.05 2.66 -9.60
N PHE A 162 -1.05 3.40 -9.78
CA PHE A 162 -1.31 4.59 -8.98
C PHE A 162 -1.61 4.25 -7.52
N GLY A 163 -2.33 3.16 -7.24
CA GLY A 163 -2.51 2.68 -5.87
C GLY A 163 -1.18 2.34 -5.20
N ALA A 164 -0.34 1.56 -5.88
CA ALA A 164 1.01 1.21 -5.41
C ALA A 164 1.86 2.44 -5.11
N LEU A 165 1.89 3.41 -6.04
CA LEU A 165 2.62 4.65 -5.88
C LEU A 165 2.11 5.48 -4.71
N THR A 166 0.79 5.59 -4.54
CA THR A 166 0.20 6.33 -3.42
C THR A 166 0.56 5.73 -2.07
N GLY A 167 0.42 4.42 -1.90
CA GLY A 167 0.80 3.75 -0.64
C GLY A 167 2.30 3.84 -0.34
N TRP A 168 3.13 3.76 -1.37
CA TRP A 168 4.58 3.93 -1.20
C TRP A 168 4.96 5.36 -0.82
N LEU A 169 4.38 6.38 -1.48
CA LEU A 169 4.62 7.78 -1.16
C LEU A 169 4.10 8.17 0.22
N TRP A 170 2.94 7.61 0.62
CA TRP A 170 2.39 7.77 1.95
C TRP A 170 3.39 7.35 3.03
N MET A 171 3.99 6.17 2.89
CA MET A 171 4.98 5.71 3.87
C MET A 171 6.32 6.41 3.72
N LEU A 172 6.73 6.79 2.50
CA LEU A 172 7.95 7.57 2.29
C LEU A 172 7.89 8.93 3.02
N GLU A 173 6.72 9.56 3.09
CA GLU A 173 6.53 10.80 3.86
C GLU A 173 6.92 10.62 5.34
N ILE A 174 6.60 9.46 5.92
CA ILE A 174 7.00 9.10 7.28
C ILE A 174 8.53 9.00 7.38
N GLU A 175 9.18 8.21 6.51
CA GLU A 175 10.64 8.04 6.53
C GLU A 175 11.41 9.35 6.38
N VAL A 176 10.92 10.21 5.47
CA VAL A 176 11.53 11.52 5.22
C VAL A 176 11.35 12.43 6.44
N SER A 177 10.20 12.35 7.11
CA SER A 177 9.95 13.11 8.33
C SER A 177 10.84 12.64 9.49
N ASP A 178 10.99 11.33 9.67
CA ASP A 178 11.86 10.72 10.68
C ASP A 178 13.33 11.11 10.49
N ALA A 179 13.77 11.29 9.25
CA ALA A 179 15.14 11.70 8.92
C ALA A 179 15.60 13.00 9.58
N PHE A 180 14.67 13.87 9.98
CA PHE A 180 14.96 15.16 10.62
C PHE A 180 14.79 15.15 12.14
N MET A 181 14.50 14.01 12.76
CA MET A 181 14.28 13.89 14.21
C MET A 181 15.53 13.35 14.90
N ALA A 182 16.09 14.03 15.90
CA ALA A 182 17.40 13.68 16.46
C ALA A 182 17.48 12.30 17.16
N GLU A 183 16.33 11.76 17.59
CA GLU A 183 16.23 10.44 18.25
C GLU A 183 15.94 9.30 17.24
N TRP A 184 15.36 9.64 16.08
CA TRP A 184 14.92 8.72 15.03
C TRP A 184 15.76 9.00 13.79
N GLY A 185 15.44 8.46 12.62
CA GLY A 185 16.13 8.81 11.39
C GLY A 185 15.53 8.08 10.20
N PHE A 186 16.00 8.39 8.99
CA PHE A 186 15.54 7.68 7.80
C PHE A 186 15.90 6.20 7.92
N SER A 187 14.90 5.31 7.90
CA SER A 187 15.13 3.88 7.97
C SER A 187 15.11 3.24 6.58
N TRP A 188 16.23 2.63 6.22
CA TRP A 188 16.28 1.73 5.07
C TRP A 188 15.49 0.44 5.30
N GLY A 189 15.35 0.00 6.56
CA GLY A 189 14.56 -1.18 6.90
C GLY A 189 13.08 -0.94 6.66
N ASP A 190 12.58 0.22 7.06
CA ASP A 190 11.20 0.62 6.82
C ASP A 190 10.93 0.89 5.35
N LEU A 191 11.83 1.58 4.64
CA LEU A 191 11.68 1.77 3.19
C LEU A 191 11.57 0.43 2.44
N VAL A 192 12.34 -0.59 2.83
CA VAL A 192 12.25 -1.94 2.27
C VAL A 192 10.88 -2.57 2.57
N ALA A 193 10.40 -2.45 3.81
CA ALA A 193 9.09 -2.97 4.20
C ALA A 193 7.94 -2.26 3.46
N ASN A 194 7.98 -0.94 3.37
CA ASN A 194 7.05 -0.10 2.59
C ASN A 194 7.00 -0.56 1.14
N THR A 195 8.17 -0.72 0.52
CA THR A 195 8.31 -1.17 -0.87
C THR A 195 7.76 -2.58 -1.05
N ALA A 196 8.03 -3.49 -0.10
CA ALA A 196 7.52 -4.85 -0.14
C ALA A 196 5.98 -4.90 -0.03
N GLY A 197 5.37 -4.05 0.80
CA GLY A 197 3.91 -3.95 0.95
C GLY A 197 3.22 -3.52 -0.34
N SER A 198 3.64 -2.39 -0.91
CA SER A 198 3.11 -1.90 -2.18
C SER A 198 3.40 -2.84 -3.34
N ALA A 199 4.57 -3.50 -3.37
CA ALA A 199 4.89 -4.50 -4.38
C ALA A 199 4.03 -5.75 -4.25
N PHE A 200 3.75 -6.22 -3.02
CA PHE A 200 2.87 -7.36 -2.78
C PHE A 200 1.44 -7.07 -3.26
N TYR A 201 0.95 -5.85 -3.05
CA TYR A 201 -0.31 -5.39 -3.64
C TYR A 201 -0.30 -5.52 -5.16
N VAL A 202 0.70 -4.96 -5.85
CA VAL A 202 0.83 -5.06 -7.33
C VAL A 202 0.82 -6.52 -7.79
N LEU A 203 1.65 -7.35 -7.15
CA LEU A 203 1.75 -8.77 -7.48
C LEU A 203 0.39 -9.47 -7.31
N GLN A 204 -0.34 -9.17 -6.23
CA GLN A 204 -1.63 -9.76 -5.95
C GLN A 204 -2.68 -9.37 -7.00
N GLN A 205 -2.69 -8.11 -7.45
CA GLN A 205 -3.65 -7.64 -8.45
C GLN A 205 -3.42 -8.26 -9.83
N PHE A 206 -2.16 -8.40 -10.26
CA PHE A 206 -1.83 -9.01 -11.56
C PHE A 206 -1.81 -10.53 -11.54
N ASN A 207 -1.63 -11.16 -10.38
CA ASN A 207 -1.58 -12.62 -10.22
C ASN A 207 -2.69 -13.12 -9.30
N TYR A 208 -3.91 -12.61 -9.51
CA TYR A 208 -5.05 -12.86 -8.63
C TYR A 208 -5.37 -14.35 -8.43
N ASP A 209 -5.19 -15.19 -9.46
CA ASP A 209 -5.46 -16.62 -9.33
C ASP A 209 -4.47 -17.30 -8.36
N ALA A 210 -3.23 -16.82 -8.29
CA ALA A 210 -2.19 -17.35 -7.41
C ALA A 210 -2.20 -16.70 -6.01
N LEU A 211 -2.46 -15.38 -5.92
CA LEU A 211 -2.26 -14.61 -4.69
C LEU A 211 -3.57 -14.05 -4.11
N GLY A 212 -4.68 -14.07 -4.85
CA GLY A 212 -5.96 -13.48 -4.45
C GLY A 212 -6.68 -14.21 -3.31
N GLY A 213 -6.18 -15.37 -2.89
CA GLY A 213 -6.62 -16.09 -1.70
C GLY A 213 -5.74 -15.84 -0.46
N ILE A 214 -4.70 -15.01 -0.57
CA ILE A 214 -3.81 -14.63 0.53
C ILE A 214 -4.15 -13.21 0.96
N HIS A 215 -4.49 -13.01 2.25
CA HIS A 215 -4.85 -11.70 2.78
C HIS A 215 -4.00 -11.35 4.00
N PRO A 216 -3.22 -10.26 3.93
CA PRO A 216 -2.66 -9.64 5.10
C PRO A 216 -3.81 -9.13 5.98
N LYS A 217 -3.76 -9.45 7.28
CA LYS A 217 -4.73 -8.96 8.28
C LYS A 217 -4.03 -8.45 9.53
N PHE A 218 -4.74 -7.63 10.30
CA PHE A 218 -4.24 -6.97 11.48
C PHE A 218 -5.21 -7.16 12.65
N SER A 219 -4.62 -7.23 13.84
CA SER A 219 -5.32 -7.34 15.11
C SER A 219 -4.65 -6.44 16.12
N TRP A 220 -5.46 -5.81 16.97
CA TRP A 220 -4.95 -4.94 18.01
C TRP A 220 -5.76 -5.04 19.29
N HIS A 221 -5.05 -5.02 20.41
CA HIS A 221 -5.60 -4.79 21.74
C HIS A 221 -4.65 -3.92 22.53
N LYS A 222 -5.17 -3.18 23.50
CA LYS A 222 -4.32 -2.47 24.45
C LYS A 222 -3.49 -3.49 25.24
N SER A 223 -2.16 -3.44 25.09
CA SER A 223 -1.24 -4.34 25.76
C SER A 223 -1.19 -4.10 27.28
N GLU A 224 -0.75 -5.11 28.03
CA GLU A 224 -0.48 -4.94 29.46
C GLU A 224 0.65 -3.92 29.69
N ALA A 225 1.68 -3.90 28.83
CA ALA A 225 2.72 -2.89 28.92
C ALA A 225 2.18 -1.46 28.80
N TRP A 226 1.16 -1.20 27.96
CA TRP A 226 0.52 0.11 27.92
C TRP A 226 -0.41 0.34 29.12
N LYS A 227 -1.20 -0.66 29.53
CA LYS A 227 -2.08 -0.51 30.72
C LYS A 227 -1.29 -0.17 31.97
N GLU A 228 -0.11 -0.75 32.11
CA GLU A 228 0.78 -0.59 33.27
C GLU A 228 1.81 0.53 33.07
N MET A 229 1.77 1.26 31.94
CA MET A 229 2.69 2.35 31.60
C MET A 229 4.17 1.94 31.73
N ARG A 230 4.50 0.75 31.22
CA ARG A 230 5.84 0.17 31.22
C ARG A 230 6.61 0.41 29.92
N TYR A 231 6.07 1.22 29.02
CA TYR A 231 6.80 1.53 27.79
C TYR A 231 8.00 2.43 28.08
N HIS A 232 9.08 2.27 27.30
CA HIS A 232 10.21 3.19 27.31
C HIS A 232 9.77 4.63 27.02
N LYS A 233 8.77 4.77 26.13
CA LYS A 233 8.06 6.01 25.82
C LYS A 233 6.56 5.71 25.77
N ASP A 234 5.80 6.34 26.65
CA ASP A 234 4.37 6.06 26.81
C ASP A 234 3.60 6.23 25.48
N PRO A 235 2.87 5.19 25.02
CA PRO A 235 2.06 5.28 23.82
C PRO A 235 0.93 6.30 24.02
N LYS A 236 0.79 7.20 23.05
CA LYS A 236 -0.29 8.18 22.92
C LYS A 236 -1.28 7.81 21.82
N ALA A 237 -0.92 6.84 20.97
CA ALA A 237 -1.74 6.33 19.87
C ALA A 237 -1.69 4.80 19.78
N LEU A 238 -2.72 4.19 19.16
CA LEU A 238 -2.80 2.73 18.97
C LEU A 238 -1.57 2.16 18.23
N ILE A 239 -1.00 2.95 17.33
CA ILE A 239 0.13 2.60 16.47
C ILE A 239 1.47 2.56 17.23
N GLU A 240 1.53 3.09 18.45
CA GLU A 240 2.74 3.04 19.28
C GLU A 240 2.75 1.80 20.22
N ASP A 241 1.62 1.10 20.34
CA ASP A 241 1.49 -0.11 21.16
C ASP A 241 1.82 -1.38 20.38
N TYR A 242 3.11 -1.54 20.03
CA TYR A 242 3.58 -2.71 19.27
C TYR A 242 3.30 -4.06 19.97
N GLU A 243 3.23 -4.13 21.31
CA GLU A 243 2.89 -5.37 22.03
C GLU A 243 1.41 -5.75 21.92
N GLY A 244 0.58 -4.77 21.59
CA GLY A 244 -0.85 -4.93 21.32
C GLY A 244 -1.15 -5.45 19.93
N MET A 245 -0.17 -5.37 19.02
CA MET A 245 -0.33 -5.70 17.61
C MET A 245 -0.13 -7.18 17.32
N THR A 246 -0.91 -7.71 16.38
CA THR A 246 -0.62 -9.00 15.74
C THR A 246 -0.84 -8.85 14.25
N PHE A 247 0.19 -9.22 13.49
CA PHE A 247 0.17 -9.18 12.03
C PHE A 247 -0.06 -10.58 11.49
N TRP A 248 -0.97 -10.71 10.53
CA TRP A 248 -1.42 -11.98 10.01
C TRP A 248 -1.24 -12.07 8.52
N ILE A 249 -0.91 -13.28 8.06
CA ILE A 249 -1.16 -13.70 6.70
C ILE A 249 -2.21 -14.80 6.78
N THR A 250 -3.33 -14.57 6.09
CA THR A 250 -4.43 -15.52 6.02
C THR A 250 -4.52 -16.12 4.63
N VAL A 251 -4.91 -17.39 4.55
CA VAL A 251 -5.08 -18.12 3.29
C VAL A 251 -6.49 -18.68 3.28
N ASN A 252 -7.27 -18.35 2.26
CA ASN A 252 -8.58 -18.94 2.03
C ASN A 252 -8.47 -20.08 0.99
N PRO A 253 -8.55 -21.36 1.40
CA PRO A 253 -8.36 -22.50 0.50
C PRO A 253 -9.39 -22.56 -0.62
N HIS A 254 -10.62 -22.09 -0.37
CA HIS A 254 -11.69 -22.10 -1.37
C HIS A 254 -11.31 -21.30 -2.63
N HIS A 255 -10.41 -20.32 -2.55
CA HIS A 255 -9.86 -19.62 -3.72
C HIS A 255 -9.19 -20.59 -4.71
N TYR A 256 -8.41 -21.52 -4.18
CA TYR A 256 -7.50 -22.42 -4.91
C TYR A 256 -8.12 -23.73 -5.34
N PHE A 257 -9.35 -24.03 -4.89
CA PHE A 257 -10.02 -25.25 -5.28
C PHE A 257 -10.31 -25.29 -6.78
N PRO A 258 -10.16 -26.45 -7.43
CA PRO A 258 -10.62 -26.64 -8.80
C PRO A 258 -12.15 -26.48 -8.87
N ASP A 259 -12.67 -26.15 -10.04
CA ASP A 259 -14.11 -25.89 -10.23
C ASP A 259 -15.00 -27.08 -9.83
N SER A 260 -14.50 -28.31 -10.00
CA SER A 260 -15.20 -29.52 -9.55
C SER A 260 -15.40 -29.55 -8.04
N TRP A 261 -14.41 -29.10 -7.25
CA TRP A 261 -14.50 -29.05 -5.80
C TRP A 261 -15.36 -27.88 -5.34
N LYS A 262 -15.23 -26.71 -5.95
CA LYS A 262 -16.07 -25.53 -5.63
C LYS A 262 -17.56 -25.83 -5.76
N LYS A 263 -17.98 -26.61 -6.76
CA LYS A 263 -19.39 -27.01 -6.97
C LYS A 263 -19.95 -27.90 -5.87
N SER A 264 -19.12 -28.74 -5.26
CA SER A 264 -19.52 -29.68 -4.20
C SER A 264 -19.23 -29.14 -2.79
N TYR A 265 -18.47 -28.06 -2.68
CA TYR A 265 -18.11 -27.45 -1.40
C TYR A 265 -19.31 -26.68 -0.83
N PRO A 266 -19.71 -26.91 0.44
CA PRO A 266 -20.81 -26.17 1.03
C PRO A 266 -20.53 -24.66 1.02
N GLY A 267 -21.42 -23.87 0.41
CA GLY A 267 -21.21 -22.42 0.23
C GLY A 267 -20.96 -21.67 1.54
N TRP A 268 -21.57 -22.10 2.64
CA TRP A 268 -21.36 -21.50 3.97
C TRP A 268 -19.96 -21.71 4.54
N LEU A 269 -19.19 -22.68 4.02
CA LEU A 269 -17.79 -22.91 4.39
C LEU A 269 -16.80 -22.15 3.49
N ALA A 270 -17.24 -21.58 2.36
CA ALA A 270 -16.36 -20.85 1.44
C ALA A 270 -15.56 -19.70 2.08
N PRO A 271 -16.08 -18.99 3.09
CA PRO A 271 -15.32 -17.98 3.83
C PRO A 271 -14.19 -18.53 4.71
N LEU A 272 -14.24 -19.81 5.11
CA LEU A 272 -13.31 -20.36 6.09
C LEU A 272 -11.87 -20.39 5.54
N GLY A 273 -10.93 -19.88 6.34
CA GLY A 273 -9.51 -19.80 6.03
C GLY A 273 -8.60 -20.28 7.15
N LEU A 274 -7.30 -20.23 6.88
CA LEU A 274 -6.21 -20.47 7.82
C LEU A 274 -5.48 -19.16 8.06
N ALA A 275 -4.99 -18.94 9.27
CA ALA A 275 -4.25 -17.74 9.67
C ALA A 275 -2.89 -18.11 10.27
N LEU A 276 -1.85 -17.42 9.81
CA LEU A 276 -0.51 -17.44 10.39
C LEU A 276 -0.21 -16.04 10.93
N GLY A 277 0.08 -15.93 12.22
CA GLY A 277 0.26 -14.64 12.89
C GLY A 277 1.60 -14.48 13.55
N VAL A 278 2.02 -13.23 13.74
CA VAL A 278 3.20 -12.83 14.51
C VAL A 278 2.88 -11.63 15.39
N SER A 279 3.31 -11.70 16.65
CA SER A 279 3.34 -10.59 17.61
C SER A 279 4.68 -10.58 18.34
N ALA A 280 4.87 -9.61 19.23
CA ALA A 280 6.00 -9.59 20.15
C ALA A 280 5.58 -9.14 21.56
N LYS A 281 6.31 -9.61 22.56
CA LYS A 281 6.14 -9.26 23.98
C LYS A 281 7.47 -8.86 24.62
N ASP A 282 7.39 -8.12 25.71
CA ASP A 282 8.51 -7.55 26.47
C ASP A 282 9.41 -6.61 25.63
N ILE A 283 8.84 -6.00 24.59
CA ILE A 283 9.49 -5.00 23.72
C ILE A 283 9.15 -3.56 24.13
N GLY A 284 8.13 -3.36 24.97
CA GLY A 284 7.70 -2.04 25.44
C GLY A 284 8.77 -1.35 26.29
N ILE A 285 9.30 -2.06 27.30
CA ILE A 285 10.37 -1.53 28.19
C ILE A 285 11.72 -1.47 27.45
N TYR A 286 12.04 -2.53 26.69
CA TYR A 286 13.33 -2.68 26.04
C TYR A 286 13.15 -3.01 24.55
N PRO A 287 13.18 -1.99 23.67
CA PRO A 287 12.90 -2.14 22.24
C PRO A 287 13.77 -3.16 21.49
N TRP A 288 14.99 -3.43 21.95
CA TRP A 288 15.91 -4.38 21.29
C TRP A 288 15.87 -5.79 21.89
N GLY A 289 15.00 -6.05 22.87
CA GLY A 289 14.82 -7.38 23.45
C GLY A 289 13.43 -7.93 23.20
N GLY A 290 12.85 -8.53 24.23
CA GLY A 290 11.58 -9.26 24.10
C GLY A 290 11.69 -10.55 23.30
N TYR A 291 10.54 -11.12 22.95
CA TYR A 291 10.45 -12.34 22.16
C TYR A 291 9.21 -12.32 21.25
N LYS A 292 9.27 -13.08 20.15
CA LYS A 292 8.14 -13.27 19.23
C LYS A 292 7.14 -14.29 19.74
N GLU A 293 5.87 -14.05 19.44
CA GLU A 293 4.83 -15.06 19.51
C GLU A 293 4.36 -15.37 18.09
N TYR A 294 4.20 -16.65 17.79
CA TYR A 294 3.73 -17.14 16.51
C TYR A 294 2.36 -17.78 16.67
N PHE A 295 1.47 -17.56 15.72
CA PHE A 295 0.10 -18.03 15.81
C PHE A 295 -0.27 -18.88 14.61
N VAL A 296 -1.05 -19.93 14.86
CA VAL A 296 -1.73 -20.72 13.82
C VAL A 296 -3.19 -20.81 14.22
N GLY A 297 -4.10 -20.38 13.36
CA GLY A 297 -5.53 -20.37 13.68
C GLY A 297 -6.43 -20.47 12.47
N LEU A 298 -7.73 -20.45 12.73
CA LEU A 298 -8.75 -20.29 11.70
C LEU A 298 -8.93 -18.81 11.36
N ASP A 299 -9.48 -18.55 10.18
CA ASP A 299 -9.86 -17.24 9.67
C ASP A 299 -11.24 -17.28 9.01
N VAL A 300 -11.86 -16.11 8.84
CA VAL A 300 -13.05 -15.91 8.01
C VAL A 300 -12.78 -14.77 7.02
N ASP A 301 -12.85 -15.07 5.72
CA ASP A 301 -12.82 -14.09 4.63
C ASP A 301 -14.21 -13.46 4.47
N LEU A 302 -14.38 -12.26 5.02
CA LEU A 302 -15.66 -11.57 5.07
C LEU A 302 -16.22 -11.27 3.68
N ARG A 303 -15.35 -11.16 2.66
CA ARG A 303 -15.73 -10.85 1.27
C ARG A 303 -16.45 -12.02 0.59
N LYS A 304 -16.31 -13.23 1.12
CA LYS A 304 -16.98 -14.44 0.61
C LYS A 304 -18.29 -14.75 1.33
N LEU A 305 -18.70 -13.92 2.30
CA LEU A 305 -20.00 -14.05 2.93
C LEU A 305 -21.10 -13.61 1.95
N PRO A 306 -22.18 -14.40 1.78
CA PRO A 306 -23.20 -14.12 0.75
C PRO A 306 -24.11 -12.92 1.10
N ILE A 307 -24.08 -12.44 2.33
CA ILE A 307 -24.97 -11.37 2.83
C ILE A 307 -24.67 -9.99 2.23
N TRP A 308 -23.59 -9.84 1.44
CA TRP A 308 -23.18 -8.58 0.82
C TRP A 308 -23.33 -8.58 -0.71
N GLU A 309 -23.83 -9.67 -1.30
CA GLU A 309 -23.74 -9.89 -2.75
C GLU A 309 -24.45 -8.83 -3.60
N ASP A 310 -25.54 -8.28 -3.08
CA ASP A 310 -26.43 -7.37 -3.82
C ASP A 310 -25.99 -5.90 -3.81
N SER A 311 -24.94 -5.54 -3.05
CA SER A 311 -24.51 -4.14 -2.91
C SER A 311 -23.02 -3.95 -3.15
N GLY A 312 -22.69 -3.21 -4.23
CA GLY A 312 -21.30 -2.83 -4.55
C GLY A 312 -20.65 -1.99 -3.44
N LEU A 313 -21.42 -1.13 -2.77
CA LEU A 313 -20.93 -0.36 -1.62
C LEU A 313 -20.59 -1.27 -0.43
N MET A 314 -21.43 -2.26 -0.13
CA MET A 314 -21.14 -3.20 0.95
C MET A 314 -19.96 -4.11 0.63
N LYS A 315 -19.83 -4.56 -0.63
CA LYS A 315 -18.63 -5.29 -1.09
C LYS A 315 -17.36 -4.47 -0.87
N PHE A 316 -17.40 -3.19 -1.21
CA PHE A 316 -16.28 -2.28 -0.96
C PHE A 316 -15.96 -2.17 0.53
N ILE A 317 -16.93 -1.79 1.36
CA ILE A 317 -16.76 -1.64 2.82
C ILE A 317 -16.23 -2.93 3.45
N VAL A 318 -16.82 -4.08 3.11
CA VAL A 318 -16.40 -5.38 3.63
C VAL A 318 -15.01 -5.75 3.14
N SER A 319 -14.64 -5.39 1.91
CA SER A 319 -13.28 -5.61 1.41
C SER A 319 -12.25 -4.84 2.20
N GLU A 320 -12.58 -3.62 2.66
CA GLU A 320 -11.72 -2.86 3.56
C GLU A 320 -11.73 -3.51 4.95
N VAL A 321 -12.88 -3.71 5.58
CA VAL A 321 -12.96 -4.30 6.94
C VAL A 321 -12.33 -5.69 7.05
N ASN A 322 -12.25 -6.47 5.97
CA ASN A 322 -11.60 -7.78 5.95
C ASN A 322 -10.09 -7.73 6.29
N PHE A 323 -9.46 -6.54 6.31
CA PHE A 323 -8.12 -6.38 6.86
C PHE A 323 -8.08 -6.68 8.37
N LEU A 324 -9.18 -6.51 9.08
CA LEU A 324 -9.28 -6.88 10.49
C LEU A 324 -9.52 -8.37 10.60
N ARG A 325 -8.72 -9.05 11.43
CA ARG A 325 -8.95 -10.45 11.73
C ARG A 325 -10.02 -10.60 12.81
N MET A 326 -10.98 -11.48 12.54
CA MET A 326 -12.07 -11.78 13.47
C MET A 326 -11.61 -12.76 14.55
N PRO A 327 -12.15 -12.68 15.78
CA PRO A 327 -11.86 -13.66 16.83
C PRO A 327 -12.18 -15.09 16.37
N MET A 328 -11.15 -15.93 16.28
CA MET A 328 -11.26 -17.32 15.81
C MET A 328 -10.38 -18.26 16.64
N PRO A 329 -10.68 -19.58 16.68
CA PRO A 329 -9.84 -20.58 17.34
C PRO A 329 -8.39 -20.51 16.84
N THR A 330 -7.45 -20.35 17.76
CA THR A 330 -6.05 -20.05 17.49
C THR A 330 -5.16 -20.72 18.53
N ILE A 331 -4.00 -21.20 18.08
CA ILE A 331 -2.91 -21.67 18.92
C ILE A 331 -1.77 -20.65 18.83
N ARG A 332 -1.27 -20.20 19.98
CA ARG A 332 -0.08 -19.36 20.10
C ARG A 332 1.10 -20.22 20.56
N PHE A 333 2.25 -20.05 19.92
CA PHE A 333 3.54 -20.63 20.27
C PHE A 333 4.52 -19.51 20.64
N SER A 334 5.16 -19.62 21.80
CA SER A 334 6.26 -18.73 22.19
C SER A 334 7.26 -19.44 23.11
N SER A 335 8.37 -18.78 23.41
CA SER A 335 9.34 -19.28 24.40
C SER A 335 8.75 -19.44 25.81
N GLN A 336 7.64 -18.77 26.10
CA GLN A 336 6.92 -18.86 27.38
C GLN A 336 5.87 -19.99 27.41
N GLY A 337 5.69 -20.71 26.28
CA GLY A 337 4.81 -21.86 26.20
C GLY A 337 3.70 -21.73 25.15
N THR A 338 2.79 -22.70 25.15
CA THR A 338 1.69 -22.80 24.19
C THR A 338 0.38 -22.37 24.83
N TRP A 339 -0.43 -21.61 24.09
CA TRP A 339 -1.79 -21.22 24.49
C TRP A 339 -2.79 -21.56 23.38
N PHE A 340 -4.04 -21.87 23.75
CA PHE A 340 -5.14 -22.12 22.83
C PHE A 340 -6.39 -21.36 23.28
N GLY A 341 -7.08 -20.74 22.32
CA GLY A 341 -8.35 -20.06 22.57
C GLY A 341 -8.83 -19.26 21.36
N PHE A 342 -9.82 -18.39 21.59
CA PHE A 342 -10.24 -17.40 20.59
C PHE A 342 -9.31 -16.20 20.66
N TYR A 343 -8.71 -15.86 19.52
CA TYR A 343 -7.81 -14.71 19.39
C TYR A 343 -8.24 -13.90 18.17
N PHE A 344 -8.22 -12.58 18.29
CA PHE A 344 -8.49 -11.65 17.19
C PHE A 344 -7.23 -11.48 16.39
#